data_AF-D4ZCG2-F1
#
_entry.id   AF-D4ZCG2-F1
#
_cell.length_a   1.000
_cell.length_b   1.000
_cell.length_c   1.000
_cell.angle_alpha   90.00
_cell.angle_beta   90.00
_cell.angle_gamma   90.00
#
_symmetry.space_group_name_H-M   'P 1'
#
loop_
_entity.id
_entity.type
_entity.pdbx_description
1 polymer ?
#
loop_
_entity_poly.entity_id
_entity_poly.type
_entity_poly.pdbx_seq_one_letter_code
_entity_poly.pdbx_strand_id
1 'polypeptide(L)'
;MILTMLVQMTRILDNDSTCPLCQRQNACAVIQAKSISECWCSQVTFPAKEKLRQELLNLTSCICQACIEKLKQEADLGIKRLD
;
A
#
# COMPACT_ATOMS: atom_id res chain seq x y z
N MET A 1 -19.15 -25.93 -13.88
CA MET A 1 -17.71 -25.58 -13.93
C MET A 1 -17.42 -24.26 -14.65
N ILE A 2 -18.37 -23.61 -15.34
CA ILE A 2 -18.13 -22.34 -16.05
C ILE A 2 -18.48 -21.12 -15.17
N LEU A 3 -19.39 -21.27 -14.20
CA LEU A 3 -19.84 -20.20 -13.31
C LEU A 3 -18.76 -19.72 -12.30
N THR A 4 -17.78 -20.56 -11.96
CA THR A 4 -16.69 -20.23 -11.03
C THR A 4 -15.56 -19.40 -11.64
N MET A 5 -15.38 -19.45 -12.97
CA MET A 5 -14.32 -18.68 -13.65
C MET A 5 -14.67 -17.19 -13.79
N LEU A 6 -15.95 -16.85 -13.88
CA LEU A 6 -16.40 -15.45 -13.89
C LEU A 6 -16.29 -14.79 -12.51
N VAL A 7 -16.36 -15.57 -11.43
CA VAL A 7 -16.15 -15.07 -10.06
C VAL A 7 -14.68 -14.79 -9.77
N GLN A 8 -13.73 -15.52 -10.38
CA GLN A 8 -12.30 -15.27 -10.15
C GLN A 8 -11.79 -13.97 -10.80
N MET A 9 -12.40 -13.53 -11.90
CA MET A 9 -12.06 -12.26 -12.57
C MET A 9 -12.50 -11.02 -11.77
N THR A 10 -13.42 -11.18 -10.82
CA THR A 10 -14.02 -10.08 -10.04
C THR A 10 -13.45 -9.93 -8.62
N ARG A 11 -12.60 -10.84 -8.14
CA ARG A 11 -12.07 -10.78 -6.75
C ARG A 11 -10.88 -9.86 -6.50
N ILE A 12 -10.31 -9.22 -7.52
CA ILE A 12 -9.07 -8.41 -7.39
C ILE A 12 -9.38 -6.91 -7.16
N LEU A 13 -10.61 -6.43 -7.35
CA LEU A 13 -10.87 -4.99 -7.52
C LEU A 13 -11.33 -4.24 -6.27
N ASP A 14 -11.60 -4.90 -5.14
CA ASP A 14 -12.33 -4.24 -4.06
C ASP A 14 -11.49 -3.45 -3.05
N ASN A 15 -10.14 -3.43 -3.14
CA ASN A 15 -9.37 -2.58 -2.21
C ASN A 15 -8.02 -2.03 -2.69
N ASP A 16 -7.72 -2.13 -3.98
CA ASP A 16 -6.44 -1.63 -4.51
C ASP A 16 -6.29 -0.12 -4.42
N SER A 17 -7.40 0.60 -4.29
CA SER A 17 -7.43 2.07 -4.20
C SER A 17 -7.35 2.60 -2.76
N THR A 18 -7.46 1.71 -1.76
CA THR A 18 -7.48 2.08 -0.34
C THR A 18 -6.17 1.71 0.34
N CYS A 19 -5.68 2.60 1.19
CA CYS A 19 -4.53 2.37 2.05
C CYS A 19 -4.89 1.37 3.16
N PRO A 20 -4.19 0.24 3.28
CA PRO A 20 -4.51 -0.78 4.26
C PRO A 20 -4.23 -0.33 5.70
N LEU A 21 -3.42 0.72 5.89
CA LEU A 21 -3.05 1.22 7.22
C LEU A 21 -4.03 2.24 7.80
N CYS A 22 -4.72 3.01 6.96
CA CYS A 22 -5.59 4.08 7.43
C CYS A 22 -6.97 4.09 6.80
N GLN A 23 -7.26 3.16 5.88
CA GLN A 23 -8.54 2.99 5.20
C GLN A 23 -9.00 4.22 4.39
N ARG A 24 -8.07 5.13 4.05
CA ARG A 24 -8.28 6.26 3.14
C ARG A 24 -7.76 5.92 1.74
N GLN A 25 -8.10 6.74 0.76
CA GLN A 25 -7.54 6.62 -0.60
C GLN A 25 -6.01 6.56 -0.57
N ASN A 26 -5.40 5.61 -1.27
CA ASN A 26 -3.95 5.51 -1.39
C ASN A 26 -3.36 6.38 -2.51
N ALA A 27 -4.20 6.91 -3.39
CA ALA A 27 -3.83 7.78 -4.52
C ALA A 27 -2.77 7.15 -5.46
N CYS A 28 -2.75 5.82 -5.60
CA CYS A 28 -1.87 5.16 -6.54
C CYS A 28 -2.25 5.49 -8.00
N ALA A 29 -1.29 5.95 -8.80
CA ALA A 29 -1.54 6.30 -10.21
C ALA A 29 -1.82 5.05 -11.08
N VAL A 30 -1.19 3.91 -10.78
CA VAL A 30 -1.40 2.65 -11.53
C VAL A 30 -2.85 2.18 -11.44
N ILE A 31 -3.48 2.32 -10.27
CA ILE A 31 -4.90 1.98 -10.07
C ILE A 31 -5.83 2.92 -10.82
N GLN A 32 -5.34 4.10 -11.20
CA GLN A 32 -6.02 5.07 -12.05
C GLN A 32 -5.63 4.92 -13.54
N ALA A 33 -5.07 3.77 -13.93
CA ALA A 33 -4.60 3.49 -15.30
C ALA A 33 -3.54 4.48 -15.83
N LYS A 34 -2.74 5.06 -14.93
CA LYS A 34 -1.62 5.96 -15.25
C LYS A 34 -0.27 5.27 -15.00
N SER A 35 0.82 5.88 -15.48
CA SER A 35 2.17 5.32 -15.30
C SER A 35 2.57 5.26 -13.83
N ILE A 36 3.40 4.28 -13.46
CA ILE A 36 4.01 4.21 -12.13
C ILE A 36 4.86 5.45 -11.80
N SER A 37 5.45 6.08 -12.82
CA SER A 37 6.22 7.33 -12.67
C SER A 37 5.35 8.53 -12.25
N GLU A 38 4.04 8.46 -12.48
CA GLU A 38 3.07 9.47 -12.03
C GLU A 38 2.57 9.19 -10.62
N CYS A 39 2.87 8.01 -10.05
CA CYS A 39 2.49 7.69 -8.69
C CYS A 39 3.41 8.42 -7.71
N TRP A 40 2.83 9.06 -6.69
CA TRP A 40 3.62 9.70 -5.63
C TRP A 40 4.60 8.71 -4.97
N CYS A 41 4.30 7.41 -4.96
CA CYS A 41 5.18 6.40 -4.37
C CYS A 41 6.51 6.27 -5.11
N SER A 42 6.58 6.63 -6.40
CA SER A 42 7.83 6.65 -7.17
C SER A 42 8.74 7.84 -6.83
N GLN A 43 8.21 8.84 -6.13
CA GLN A 43 8.88 10.10 -5.82
C GLN A 43 9.35 10.19 -4.37
N VAL A 44 9.16 9.11 -3.60
CA VAL A 44 9.53 9.08 -2.18
C VAL A 44 10.46 7.90 -1.88
N THR A 45 11.41 8.13 -0.99
CA THR A 45 12.19 7.03 -0.39
C THR A 45 11.31 6.27 0.60
N PHE A 46 11.43 4.95 0.71
CA PHE A 46 10.77 4.15 1.74
C PHE A 46 11.73 3.89 2.91
N PRO A 47 11.25 3.72 4.16
CA PRO A 47 12.09 3.22 5.24
C PRO A 47 12.74 1.89 4.88
N ALA A 48 13.93 1.64 5.41
CA ALA A 48 14.60 0.36 5.27
C ALA A 48 13.71 -0.78 5.79
N LYS A 49 13.69 -1.91 5.08
CA LYS A 49 12.77 -3.02 5.38
C LYS A 49 12.96 -3.57 6.79
N GLU A 50 14.18 -3.52 7.30
CA GLU A 50 14.59 -3.98 8.63
C GLU A 50 13.95 -3.15 9.75
N LYS A 51 13.53 -1.92 9.45
CA LYS A 51 12.82 -1.03 10.38
C LYS A 51 11.30 -1.23 10.35
N LEU A 52 10.77 -2.03 9.41
CA LEU A 52 9.34 -2.27 9.25
C LEU A 52 8.92 -3.61 9.88
N ARG A 53 7.67 -3.68 10.36
CA ARG A 53 7.06 -4.94 10.80
C ARG A 53 6.83 -5.86 9.60
N GLN A 54 7.00 -7.18 9.77
CA GLN A 54 6.80 -8.18 8.71
C GLN A 54 5.40 -8.11 8.06
N GLU A 55 4.36 -7.79 8.82
CA GLU A 55 3.00 -7.60 8.31
C GLU A 55 2.90 -6.52 7.22
N LEU A 56 3.71 -5.46 7.32
CA LEU A 56 3.75 -4.39 6.32
C LEU A 56 4.39 -4.84 5.01
N LEU A 57 5.20 -5.90 5.04
CA LEU A 57 5.87 -6.45 3.86
C LEU A 57 4.95 -7.34 3.02
N ASN A 58 3.85 -7.81 3.61
CA ASN A 58 2.87 -8.69 2.98
C ASN A 58 1.66 -7.92 2.42
N LEU A 59 1.70 -6.59 2.41
CA LEU A 59 0.62 -5.76 1.88
C LEU A 59 0.50 -5.94 0.37
N THR A 60 -0.72 -6.21 -0.09
CA THR A 60 -1.03 -6.41 -1.52
C THR A 60 -1.55 -5.14 -2.19
N SER A 61 -1.83 -4.07 -1.43
CA SER A 61 -2.26 -2.77 -1.95
C SER A 61 -1.31 -1.65 -1.53
N CYS A 62 -1.34 -0.52 -2.26
CA CYS A 62 -0.47 0.61 -1.97
C CYS A 62 -0.85 1.28 -0.64
N ILE A 63 0.15 1.58 0.19
CA ILE A 63 0.04 2.49 1.35
C ILE A 63 -0.09 3.93 0.84
N CYS A 64 -0.80 4.85 1.50
CA CYS A 64 -0.86 6.27 1.09
C CYS A 64 0.36 7.10 1.50
N GLN A 65 0.51 8.29 0.89
CA GLN A 65 1.61 9.22 1.19
C GLN A 65 1.71 9.58 2.69
N ALA A 66 0.59 9.92 3.33
CA ALA A 66 0.60 10.29 4.75
C ALA A 66 1.07 9.14 5.65
N CYS A 67 0.73 7.89 5.31
CA CYS A 67 1.16 6.74 6.08
C CYS A 67 2.65 6.44 5.91
N ILE A 68 3.22 6.62 4.71
CA ILE A 68 4.66 6.42 4.54
C ILE A 68 5.47 7.52 5.27
N GLU A 69 4.97 8.75 5.32
CA GLU A 69 5.58 9.82 6.09
C GLU A 69 5.61 9.49 7.59
N LYS A 70 4.51 8.97 8.13
CA LYS A 70 4.46 8.50 9.52
C LYS A 70 5.42 7.33 9.78
N LEU A 71 5.49 6.35 8.88
CA LEU A 71 6.41 5.22 9.00
C LEU A 71 7.88 5.67 8.99
N LYS A 72 8.22 6.70 8.20
CA LYS A 72 9.56 7.31 8.24
C LYS A 72 9.85 7.91 9.60
N GLN A 73 8.93 8.71 10.14
CA GLN A 73 9.09 9.32 11.46
C GLN A 73 9.27 8.25 12.55
N GLU A 74 8.46 7.19 12.53
CA GLU A 74 8.60 6.06 13.46
C GLU A 74 9.97 5.38 13.33
N ALA A 75 10.43 5.16 12.10
CA ALA A 75 11.72 4.55 11.78
C ALA A 75 12.93 5.42 12.17
N ASP A 76 12.78 6.74 12.15
CA ASP A 76 13.83 7.70 12.55
C ASP A 76 13.87 7.89 14.08
N LEU A 77 12.73 7.82 14.75
CA LEU A 77 12.62 7.89 16.21
C LEU A 77 12.88 6.54 16.92
N GLY A 78 13.04 5.44 16.16
CA GLY A 78 13.24 4.11 16.71
C GLY A 78 12.00 3.52 17.41
N ILE A 79 10.81 4.02 17.09
CA ILE A 79 9.55 3.61 17.71
C ILE A 79 9.08 2.31 17.04
N LYS A 80 8.80 1.28 17.84
CA LYS A 80 8.11 0.07 17.38
C LYS A 80 6.60 0.21 17.63
N ARG A 81 5.79 0.15 16.57
CA ARG A 81 4.33 0.04 16.65
C ARG A 81 3.94 -1.23 17.44
N LEU A 82 3.10 -1.10 18.47
CA LEU A 82 2.65 -2.19 19.37
C LEU A 82 1.18 -2.60 19.13
N ASP A 83 0.50 -2.00 18.16
CA ASP A 83 -0.87 -2.32 17.75
C ASP A 83 -0.91 -3.49 16.76
#